data_AF-A0A656JMK2-F1
#
_entry.id   AF-A0A656JMK2-F1
#
_cell.length_a   1.000
_cell.length_b   1.000
_cell.length_c   1.000
_cell.angle_alpha   90.00
_cell.angle_beta   90.00
_cell.angle_gamma   90.00
#
_symmetry.space_group_name_H-M   'P 1'
#
loop_
_entity.id
_entity.type
_entity.pdbx_description
1 polymer ?
#
loop_
_entity_poly.entity_id
_entity_poly.type
_entity_poly.pdbx_seq_one_letter_code
_entity_poly.pdbx_strand_id
1 'polypeptide(L)'
;MNLIFSGPQKLEIEYDEKTDKIPFDTLKVVESTCWILDVEREVDIRHNFFSSRIASERRRKLETWPEFFNRVASRVLENSKNDYKAHLHSKSSETLKAIADLRKIIAEESSKIIDRTHALTSTLFRDIAIAIGTVSIKILAAKEASIESSLLLVFSALWLATSLSITIKTNRAYIISLTRSRYLWNKKVNSLIPMSEFKDLSTRPFKDAVRAYNRSKSHAVTIYTSTMAIMILMAISQSKLVHFAKEVINNIFK
;
A
#
# COMPACT_ATOMS: atom_id res chain seq x y z
N MET A 1 -51.63 -2.04 21.87
CA MET A 1 -50.26 -1.61 21.48
C MET A 1 -50.02 -2.05 20.05
N ASN A 2 -49.58 -1.16 19.16
CA ASN A 2 -49.29 -1.53 17.76
C ASN A 2 -47.79 -1.81 17.62
N LEU A 3 -47.44 -3.02 17.17
CA LEU A 3 -46.06 -3.48 16.98
C LEU A 3 -45.72 -3.43 15.48
N ILE A 4 -44.64 -2.72 15.16
CA ILE A 4 -44.16 -2.58 13.79
C ILE A 4 -42.77 -3.23 13.71
N PHE A 5 -42.66 -4.31 12.95
CA PHE A 5 -41.39 -4.93 12.62
C PHE A 5 -40.95 -4.48 11.23
N SER A 6 -39.75 -3.91 11.16
CA SER A 6 -39.10 -3.46 9.94
C SER A 6 -38.12 -4.53 9.44
N GLY A 7 -38.31 -4.94 8.19
CA GLY A 7 -37.46 -5.88 7.47
C GLY A 7 -37.69 -5.76 5.96
N PRO A 8 -37.43 -6.83 5.17
CA PRO A 8 -37.76 -6.87 3.74
C PRO A 8 -39.26 -6.68 3.46
N GLN A 9 -40.09 -7.02 4.44
CA GLN A 9 -41.52 -6.76 4.48
C GLN A 9 -41.83 -6.03 5.78
N LYS A 10 -42.84 -5.16 5.77
CA LYS A 10 -43.32 -4.49 6.97
C LYS A 10 -44.40 -5.36 7.60
N LEU A 11 -44.20 -5.78 8.84
CA LEU A 11 -45.20 -6.53 9.59
C LEU A 11 -45.77 -5.63 10.68
N GLU A 12 -47.06 -5.33 10.57
CA GLU A 12 -47.81 -4.59 11.59
C GLU A 12 -48.76 -5.56 12.30
N ILE A 13 -48.61 -5.66 13.62
CA ILE A 13 -49.46 -6.51 14.45
C ILE A 13 -49.92 -5.70 15.66
N GLU A 14 -51.23 -5.67 15.86
CA GLU A 14 -51.84 -5.11 17.05
C GLU A 14 -51.84 -6.17 18.16
N TYR A 15 -51.39 -5.75 19.34
CA TYR A 15 -51.39 -6.53 20.58
C TYR A 15 -52.34 -5.85 21.58
N ASP A 16 -53.34 -6.57 22.07
CA ASP A 16 -54.24 -6.07 23.11
C ASP A 16 -54.35 -7.09 24.24
N GLU A 17 -53.84 -6.71 25.41
CA GLU A 17 -53.75 -7.53 26.62
C GLU A 17 -55.14 -8.00 27.12
N LYS A 18 -56.22 -7.32 26.74
CA LYS A 18 -57.60 -7.68 27.14
C LYS A 18 -58.24 -8.75 26.24
N THR A 19 -57.83 -8.81 24.98
CA THR A 19 -58.36 -9.75 23.98
C THR A 19 -57.46 -10.97 23.76
N ASP A 20 -56.14 -10.79 23.93
CA ASP A 20 -55.14 -11.84 23.75
C ASP A 20 -54.96 -12.68 25.03
N LYS A 21 -55.84 -13.66 25.24
CA LYS A 21 -55.81 -14.54 26.43
C LYS A 21 -54.73 -15.63 26.41
N ILE A 22 -53.99 -15.75 25.31
CA ILE A 22 -52.98 -16.80 25.13
C ILE A 22 -51.65 -16.29 25.66
N PRO A 23 -51.05 -16.97 26.66
CA PRO A 23 -49.76 -16.56 27.19
C PRO A 23 -48.66 -16.78 26.16
N PHE A 24 -47.63 -15.93 26.20
CA PHE A 24 -46.38 -16.25 25.53
C PHE A 24 -45.76 -17.49 26.14
N ASP A 25 -45.19 -18.33 25.28
CA ASP A 25 -44.32 -19.42 25.67
C ASP A 25 -43.06 -18.83 26.31
N THR A 26 -43.00 -18.87 27.64
CA THR A 26 -41.95 -18.23 28.43
C THR A 26 -40.56 -18.71 28.03
N LEU A 27 -40.43 -20.00 27.65
CA LEU A 27 -39.15 -20.57 27.22
C LEU A 27 -38.67 -19.93 25.92
N LYS A 28 -39.57 -19.73 24.94
CA LYS A 28 -39.21 -19.12 23.65
C LYS A 28 -38.85 -17.64 23.80
N VAL A 29 -39.54 -16.92 24.67
CA VAL A 29 -39.22 -15.52 24.98
C VAL A 29 -37.83 -15.46 25.62
N VAL A 30 -37.59 -16.24 26.67
CA VAL A 30 -36.30 -16.26 27.37
C VAL A 30 -35.17 -16.66 26.43
N GLU A 31 -35.33 -17.71 25.60
CA GLU A 31 -34.28 -18.14 24.67
C GLU A 31 -33.94 -17.07 23.64
N SER A 32 -34.96 -16.39 23.10
CA SER A 32 -34.79 -15.32 22.11
C SER A 32 -34.10 -14.11 22.74
N THR A 33 -34.56 -13.68 23.92
CA THR A 33 -34.00 -12.54 24.65
C THR A 33 -32.58 -12.83 25.13
N CYS A 34 -32.30 -14.03 25.65
CA CYS A 34 -30.96 -14.44 26.02
C CYS A 34 -30.02 -14.36 24.82
N TRP A 35 -30.38 -14.92 23.66
CA TRP A 35 -29.50 -14.87 22.50
C TRP A 35 -29.22 -13.43 22.00
N ILE A 36 -30.25 -12.57 22.01
CA ILE A 36 -30.12 -11.17 21.58
C ILE A 36 -29.24 -10.38 22.56
N LEU A 37 -29.44 -10.56 23.87
CA LEU A 37 -28.76 -9.78 24.92
C LEU A 37 -27.45 -10.38 25.42
N ASP A 38 -27.10 -11.60 24.99
CA ASP A 38 -25.91 -12.33 25.42
C ASP A 38 -24.60 -11.55 25.20
N VAL A 39 -24.51 -10.72 24.15
CA VAL A 39 -23.33 -9.89 23.86
C VAL A 39 -23.75 -8.44 23.63
N GLU A 40 -23.51 -7.58 24.63
CA GLU A 40 -23.91 -6.16 24.62
C GLU A 40 -23.53 -5.40 23.35
N ARG A 41 -22.29 -5.57 22.87
CA ARG A 41 -21.78 -4.87 21.67
C ARG A 41 -22.45 -5.30 20.36
N GLU A 42 -23.18 -6.42 20.36
CA GLU A 42 -23.83 -6.98 19.16
C GLU A 42 -25.35 -7.01 19.28
N VAL A 43 -25.92 -6.50 20.37
CA VAL A 43 -27.36 -6.48 20.62
C VAL A 43 -28.11 -5.92 19.44
N ASP A 44 -27.69 -4.75 18.92
CA ASP A 44 -28.34 -4.10 17.79
C ASP A 44 -28.36 -4.99 16.53
N ILE A 45 -27.25 -5.66 16.23
CA ILE A 45 -27.12 -6.51 15.05
C ILE A 45 -27.97 -7.78 15.20
N ARG A 46 -27.90 -8.45 16.36
CA ARG A 46 -28.66 -9.66 16.66
C ARG A 46 -30.17 -9.38 16.70
N HIS A 47 -30.56 -8.27 17.33
CA HIS A 47 -31.93 -7.78 17.34
C HIS A 47 -32.42 -7.51 15.92
N ASN A 48 -31.64 -6.81 15.09
CA ASN A 48 -32.03 -6.51 13.72
C ASN A 48 -32.24 -7.77 12.86
N PHE A 49 -31.36 -8.79 12.97
CA PHE A 49 -31.56 -10.07 12.30
C PHE A 49 -32.86 -10.75 12.75
N PHE A 50 -33.11 -10.77 14.06
CA PHE A 50 -34.32 -11.37 14.63
C PHE A 50 -35.59 -10.63 14.17
N SER A 51 -35.63 -9.31 14.30
CA SER A 51 -36.76 -8.46 13.88
C SER A 51 -37.03 -8.58 12.38
N SER A 52 -35.97 -8.56 11.56
CA SER A 52 -36.09 -8.73 10.10
C SER A 52 -36.67 -10.09 9.73
N ARG A 53 -36.27 -11.16 10.43
CA ARG A 53 -36.79 -12.51 10.19
C ARG A 53 -38.22 -12.66 10.68
N ILE A 54 -38.58 -12.10 11.82
CA ILE A 54 -39.97 -12.00 12.28
C ILE A 54 -40.83 -11.29 11.23
N ALA A 55 -40.36 -10.16 10.70
CA ALA A 55 -41.10 -9.39 9.70
C ALA A 55 -41.31 -10.13 8.37
N SER A 56 -40.46 -11.13 8.07
CA SER A 56 -40.54 -11.95 6.86
C SER A 56 -41.49 -13.15 6.96
N GLU A 57 -41.95 -13.49 8.17
CA GLU A 57 -42.85 -14.63 8.37
C GLU A 57 -44.30 -14.25 8.06
N ARG A 58 -45.04 -15.20 7.45
CA ARG A 58 -46.46 -14.97 7.13
C ARG A 58 -47.33 -15.13 8.37
N ARG A 59 -48.11 -14.09 8.65
CA ARG A 59 -49.20 -14.10 9.63
C ARG A 59 -50.41 -14.86 9.07
N ARG A 60 -51.08 -15.67 9.90
CA ARG A 60 -52.37 -16.29 9.54
C ARG A 60 -53.51 -15.29 9.75
N LYS A 61 -54.63 -15.48 9.05
CA LYS A 61 -55.83 -14.63 9.23
C LYS A 61 -56.29 -14.73 10.69
N LEU A 62 -56.50 -13.59 11.34
CA LEU A 62 -56.96 -13.44 12.74
C LEU A 62 -55.99 -13.94 13.82
N GLU A 63 -54.73 -14.23 13.49
CA GLU A 63 -53.73 -14.69 14.47
C GLU A 63 -53.27 -13.54 15.37
N THR A 64 -53.32 -13.73 16.69
CA THR A 64 -52.88 -12.77 17.70
C THR A 64 -51.35 -12.71 17.79
N TRP A 65 -50.79 -11.67 18.41
CA TRP A 65 -49.33 -11.57 18.55
C TRP A 65 -48.72 -12.73 19.35
N PRO A 66 -49.27 -13.17 20.51
CA PRO A 66 -48.73 -14.31 21.25
C PRO A 66 -48.80 -15.62 20.47
N GLU A 67 -49.90 -15.88 19.74
CA GLU A 67 -50.02 -17.07 18.89
C GLU A 67 -48.99 -17.09 17.77
N PHE A 68 -48.85 -15.96 17.08
CA PHE A 68 -47.88 -15.79 16.01
C PHE A 68 -46.47 -16.03 16.54
N PHE A 69 -46.08 -15.34 17.63
CA PHE A 69 -44.77 -15.48 18.24
C PHE A 69 -44.51 -16.92 18.68
N ASN A 70 -45.45 -17.55 19.40
CA ASN A 70 -45.29 -18.93 19.87
C ASN A 70 -45.10 -19.94 18.74
N ARG A 71 -45.68 -19.67 17.55
CA ARG A 71 -45.53 -20.52 16.36
C ARG A 71 -44.19 -20.31 15.67
N VAL A 72 -43.73 -19.07 15.50
CA VAL A 72 -42.58 -18.75 14.65
C VAL A 72 -41.27 -18.59 15.40
N ALA A 73 -41.29 -18.26 16.70
CA ALA A 73 -40.13 -17.81 17.45
C ALA A 73 -38.94 -18.79 17.38
N SER A 74 -39.15 -20.09 17.60
CA SER A 74 -38.05 -21.08 17.57
C SER A 74 -37.38 -21.16 16.19
N ARG A 75 -38.17 -21.19 15.12
CA ARG A 75 -37.67 -21.23 13.74
C ARG A 75 -36.95 -19.93 13.36
N VAL A 76 -37.55 -18.80 13.72
CA VAL A 76 -36.97 -17.47 13.46
C VAL A 76 -35.67 -17.29 14.21
N LEU A 77 -35.59 -17.75 15.47
CA LEU A 77 -34.38 -17.71 16.27
C LEU A 77 -33.26 -18.55 15.64
N GLU A 78 -33.55 -19.77 15.22
CA GLU A 78 -32.57 -20.64 14.55
C GLU A 78 -32.06 -20.02 13.23
N ASN A 79 -32.97 -19.49 12.41
CA ASN A 79 -32.61 -18.81 11.17
C ASN A 79 -31.79 -17.54 11.42
N SER A 80 -32.12 -16.77 12.46
CA SER A 80 -31.38 -15.57 12.85
C SER A 80 -29.97 -15.91 13.35
N LYS A 81 -29.84 -16.99 14.13
CA LYS A 81 -28.53 -17.56 14.53
C LYS A 81 -27.70 -17.95 13.31
N ASN A 82 -28.31 -18.56 12.29
CA ASN A 82 -27.64 -18.95 11.05
C ASN A 82 -27.22 -17.73 10.20
N ASP A 83 -28.07 -16.72 10.07
CA ASP A 83 -27.73 -15.47 9.38
C ASP A 83 -26.59 -14.72 10.06
N TYR A 84 -26.61 -14.67 11.40
CA TYR A 84 -25.55 -14.05 12.18
C TYR A 84 -24.21 -14.81 11.99
N LYS A 85 -24.23 -16.15 11.99
CA LYS A 85 -23.04 -16.96 11.65
C LYS A 85 -22.54 -16.64 10.24
N ALA A 86 -23.44 -16.56 9.25
CA ALA A 86 -23.09 -16.20 7.88
C ALA A 86 -22.50 -14.79 7.79
N HIS A 87 -23.04 -13.82 8.53
CA HIS A 87 -22.50 -12.46 8.64
C HIS A 87 -21.07 -12.47 9.21
N LEU A 88 -20.83 -13.22 10.28
CA LEU A 88 -19.50 -13.36 10.88
C LEU A 88 -18.50 -14.00 9.91
N HIS A 89 -18.93 -15.02 9.16
CA HIS A 89 -18.12 -15.64 8.11
C HIS A 89 -17.84 -14.68 6.94
N SER A 90 -18.83 -13.91 6.48
CA SER A 90 -18.64 -12.90 5.42
C SER A 90 -17.61 -11.86 5.84
N LYS A 91 -17.76 -11.32 7.06
CA LYS A 91 -16.81 -10.34 7.61
C LYS A 91 -15.39 -10.90 7.73
N SER A 92 -15.26 -12.17 8.13
CA SER A 92 -13.97 -12.86 8.19
C SER A 92 -13.37 -13.07 6.79
N SER A 93 -14.19 -13.48 5.81
CA SER A 93 -13.77 -13.65 4.41
C SER A 93 -13.34 -12.34 3.76
N GLU A 94 -14.09 -11.25 3.99
CA GLU A 94 -13.73 -9.90 3.54
C GLU A 94 -12.40 -9.45 4.14
N THR A 95 -12.17 -9.73 5.42
CA THR A 95 -10.90 -9.44 6.10
C THR A 95 -9.75 -10.23 5.49
N LEU A 96 -9.92 -11.54 5.26
CA LEU A 96 -8.91 -12.39 4.61
C LEU A 96 -8.62 -11.94 3.17
N LYS A 97 -9.65 -11.54 2.42
CA LYS A 97 -9.50 -10.99 1.07
C LYS A 97 -8.73 -9.67 1.09
N ALA A 98 -9.04 -8.77 2.02
CA ALA A 98 -8.27 -7.54 2.20
C ALA A 98 -6.79 -7.83 2.50
N ILE A 99 -6.48 -8.83 3.34
CA ILE A 99 -5.11 -9.31 3.60
C ILE A 99 -4.44 -9.84 2.33
N ALA A 100 -5.16 -10.62 1.51
CA ALA A 100 -4.63 -11.13 0.25
C ALA A 100 -4.32 -10.00 -0.74
N ASP A 101 -5.23 -9.05 -0.89
CA ASP A 101 -5.05 -7.88 -1.74
C ASP A 101 -3.90 -6.99 -1.25
N LEU A 102 -3.75 -6.79 0.07
CA LEU A 102 -2.60 -6.16 0.71
C LEU A 102 -1.29 -6.80 0.27
N ARG A 103 -1.17 -8.12 0.41
CA ARG A 103 0.05 -8.86 0.03
C ARG A 103 0.35 -8.70 -1.46
N LYS A 104 -0.67 -8.80 -2.31
CA LYS A 104 -0.52 -8.63 -3.77
C LYS A 104 -0.04 -7.22 -4.13
N ILE A 105 -0.70 -6.18 -3.62
CA ILE A 105 -0.32 -4.79 -3.89
C ILE A 105 1.11 -4.52 -3.41
N ILE A 106 1.49 -5.00 -2.23
CA ILE A 106 2.85 -4.83 -1.70
C ILE A 106 3.87 -5.56 -2.56
N ALA A 107 3.56 -6.76 -3.05
CA ALA A 107 4.44 -7.50 -3.96
C ALA A 107 4.63 -6.75 -5.28
N GLU A 108 3.55 -6.22 -5.86
CA GLU A 108 3.60 -5.41 -7.09
C GLU A 108 4.38 -4.10 -6.90
N GLU A 109 4.14 -3.37 -5.80
CA GLU A 109 4.91 -2.16 -5.44
C GLU A 109 6.39 -2.47 -5.27
N SER A 110 6.72 -3.57 -4.59
CA SER A 110 8.10 -4.01 -4.36
C SER A 110 8.79 -4.39 -5.67
N SER A 111 8.11 -5.12 -6.55
CA SER A 111 8.61 -5.45 -7.89
C SER A 111 8.90 -4.20 -8.70
N LYS A 112 7.99 -3.22 -8.71
CA LYS A 112 8.20 -1.94 -9.42
C LYS A 112 9.42 -1.18 -8.89
N ILE A 113 9.67 -1.21 -7.58
CA ILE A 113 10.87 -0.61 -6.99
C ILE A 113 12.14 -1.34 -7.46
N ILE A 114 12.11 -2.66 -7.51
CA ILE A 114 13.23 -3.48 -8.01
C ILE A 114 13.49 -3.17 -9.49
N ASP A 115 12.46 -3.14 -10.34
CA ASP A 115 12.57 -2.83 -11.77
C ASP A 115 13.17 -1.45 -12.00
N ARG A 116 12.73 -0.44 -11.23
CA ARG A 116 13.29 0.91 -11.28
C ARG A 116 14.73 0.96 -10.78
N THR A 117 15.10 0.12 -9.81
CA THR A 117 16.47 -0.01 -9.33
C THR A 117 17.38 -0.65 -10.40
N HIS A 118 16.89 -1.65 -11.13
CA HIS A 118 17.60 -2.22 -12.28
C HIS A 118 17.73 -1.21 -13.43
N ALA A 119 16.67 -0.46 -13.75
CA ALA A 119 16.71 0.58 -14.78
C ALA A 119 17.70 1.69 -14.42
N LEU A 120 17.73 2.12 -13.15
CA LEU A 120 18.74 3.04 -12.62
C LEU A 120 20.14 2.44 -12.82
N THR A 121 20.39 1.23 -12.31
CA THR A 121 21.69 0.55 -12.40
C THR A 121 22.17 0.39 -13.85
N SER A 122 21.29 0.00 -14.77
CA SER A 122 21.60 -0.15 -16.20
C SER A 122 21.97 1.19 -16.84
N THR A 123 21.20 2.25 -16.54
CA THR A 123 21.53 3.62 -16.98
C THR A 123 22.89 4.06 -16.44
N LEU A 124 23.17 3.77 -15.17
CA LEU A 124 24.44 4.10 -14.53
C LEU A 124 25.62 3.38 -15.20
N PHE A 125 25.51 2.07 -15.46
CA PHE A 125 26.56 1.31 -16.13
C PHE A 125 26.83 1.80 -17.55
N ARG A 126 25.76 2.13 -18.30
CA ARG A 126 25.89 2.71 -19.64
C ARG A 126 26.66 4.03 -19.59
N ASP A 127 26.29 4.92 -18.69
CA ASP A 127 26.93 6.23 -18.56
C ASP A 127 28.41 6.10 -18.13
N ILE A 128 28.74 5.15 -17.23
CA ILE A 128 30.12 4.82 -16.85
C ILE A 128 30.91 4.25 -18.04
N ALA A 129 30.32 3.34 -18.82
CA ALA A 129 30.99 2.76 -19.97
C ALA A 129 31.34 3.81 -21.04
N ILE A 130 30.44 4.77 -21.28
CA ILE A 130 30.70 5.92 -22.16
C ILE A 130 31.85 6.76 -21.61
N ALA A 131 31.89 7.02 -20.30
CA ALA A 131 32.94 7.80 -19.67
C ALA A 131 34.31 7.10 -19.74
N ILE A 132 34.37 5.81 -19.40
CA ILE A 132 35.59 4.99 -19.50
C ILE A 132 36.07 4.87 -20.95
N GLY A 133 35.16 4.68 -21.90
CA GLY A 133 35.48 4.65 -23.32
C GLY A 133 36.11 5.96 -23.79
N THR A 134 35.50 7.08 -23.39
CA THR A 134 36.01 8.43 -23.70
C THR A 134 37.41 8.65 -23.11
N VAL A 135 37.62 8.30 -21.85
CA VAL A 135 38.93 8.41 -21.17
C VAL A 135 39.96 7.50 -21.84
N SER A 136 39.62 6.24 -22.14
CA SER A 136 40.52 5.27 -22.76
C SER A 136 40.99 5.72 -24.15
N ILE A 137 40.07 6.18 -24.99
CA ILE A 137 40.40 6.74 -26.32
C ILE A 137 41.37 7.92 -26.18
N LYS A 138 41.18 8.77 -25.17
CA LYS A 138 42.05 9.94 -24.95
C LYS A 138 43.42 9.60 -24.37
N ILE A 139 43.52 8.59 -23.49
CA ILE A 139 44.82 8.06 -23.04
C ILE A 139 45.60 7.48 -24.23
N LEU A 140 44.92 6.75 -25.12
CA LEU A 140 45.54 6.18 -26.32
C LEU A 140 45.93 7.26 -27.34
N ALA A 141 45.16 8.35 -27.44
CA ALA A 141 45.40 9.49 -28.31
C ALA A 141 46.36 10.56 -27.73
N ALA A 142 47.04 10.28 -26.60
CA ALA A 142 47.80 11.23 -25.78
C ALA A 142 49.01 11.94 -26.45
N LYS A 143 49.19 11.84 -27.78
CA LYS A 143 50.24 12.56 -28.50
C LYS A 143 49.96 14.06 -28.65
N GLU A 144 48.70 14.50 -28.60
CA GLU A 144 48.33 15.93 -28.71
C GLU A 144 47.33 16.30 -27.61
N ALA A 145 47.84 16.85 -26.51
CA ALA A 145 46.99 17.45 -25.49
C ALA A 145 46.40 18.75 -26.07
N SER A 146 45.07 18.80 -26.25
CA SER A 146 44.35 19.97 -26.75
C SER A 146 43.37 20.51 -25.70
N ILE A 147 43.09 21.81 -25.76
CA ILE A 147 42.12 22.48 -24.88
C ILE A 147 40.72 21.85 -25.05
N GLU A 148 40.37 21.45 -26.27
CA GLU A 148 39.13 20.75 -26.60
C GLU A 148 38.99 19.41 -25.88
N SER A 149 40.10 18.68 -25.67
CA SER A 149 40.11 17.43 -24.90
C SER A 149 39.77 17.66 -23.43
N SER A 150 40.32 18.71 -22.82
CA SER A 150 40.01 19.08 -21.44
C SER A 150 38.55 19.51 -21.28
N LEU A 151 37.99 20.24 -22.25
CA LEU A 151 36.59 20.65 -22.22
C LEU A 151 35.64 19.45 -22.33
N LEU A 152 35.91 18.50 -23.23
CA LEU A 152 35.11 17.28 -23.37
C LEU A 152 35.05 16.46 -22.06
N LEU A 153 36.17 16.29 -21.36
CA LEU A 153 36.21 15.60 -20.06
C LEU A 153 35.36 16.30 -18.99
N VAL A 154 35.40 17.64 -18.95
CA VAL A 154 34.58 18.44 -18.03
C VAL A 154 33.10 18.34 -18.39
N PHE A 155 32.74 18.37 -19.68
CA PHE A 155 31.35 18.19 -20.12
C PHE A 155 30.83 16.77 -19.83
N SER A 156 31.64 15.73 -20.02
CA SER A 156 31.27 14.36 -19.65
C SER A 156 31.05 14.21 -18.14
N ALA A 157 31.89 14.83 -17.31
CA ALA A 157 31.72 14.88 -15.86
C ALA A 157 30.43 15.62 -15.45
N LEU A 158 30.13 16.77 -16.08
CA LEU A 158 28.91 17.53 -15.82
C LEU A 158 27.64 16.78 -16.25
N TRP A 159 27.69 16.07 -17.38
CA TRP A 159 26.61 15.21 -17.86
C TRP A 159 26.32 14.08 -16.86
N LEU A 160 27.37 13.40 -16.38
CA LEU A 160 27.25 12.36 -15.35
C LEU A 160 26.63 12.89 -14.05
N ALA A 161 27.06 14.07 -13.58
CA ALA A 161 26.50 14.70 -12.40
C ALA A 161 25.01 15.03 -12.56
N THR A 162 24.62 15.51 -13.74
CA THR A 162 23.23 15.86 -14.07
C THR A 162 22.36 14.61 -14.17
N SER A 163 22.82 13.58 -14.89
CA SER A 163 22.14 12.29 -15.02
C SER A 163 21.89 11.63 -13.65
N LEU A 164 22.91 11.60 -12.80
CA LEU A 164 22.79 11.06 -11.43
C LEU A 164 21.78 11.87 -10.60
N SER A 165 21.86 13.20 -10.67
CA SER A 165 20.99 14.10 -9.89
C SER A 165 19.52 13.95 -10.28
N ILE A 166 19.22 13.91 -11.58
CA ILE A 166 17.86 13.69 -12.10
C ILE A 166 17.34 12.34 -11.62
N THR A 167 18.13 11.28 -11.75
CA THR A 167 17.67 9.93 -11.43
C THR A 167 17.45 9.73 -9.93
N ILE A 168 18.28 10.33 -9.06
CA ILE A 168 18.06 10.32 -7.61
C ILE A 168 16.78 11.10 -7.25
N LYS A 169 16.57 12.28 -7.85
CA LYS A 169 15.39 13.12 -7.57
C LYS A 169 14.09 12.42 -7.98
N THR A 170 14.04 11.84 -9.18
CA THR A 170 12.87 11.11 -9.68
C THR A 170 12.53 9.93 -8.79
N ASN A 171 13.53 9.13 -8.39
CA ASN A 171 13.29 7.99 -7.50
C ASN A 171 12.85 8.42 -6.09
N ARG A 172 13.42 9.50 -5.54
CA ARG A 172 12.95 10.06 -4.25
C ARG A 172 11.49 10.52 -4.35
N ALA A 173 11.12 11.25 -5.40
CA ALA A 173 9.75 11.72 -5.60
C ALA A 173 8.76 10.56 -5.69
N TYR A 174 9.16 9.46 -6.36
CA TYR A 174 8.38 8.24 -6.44
C TYR A 174 8.18 7.57 -5.07
N ILE A 175 9.24 7.42 -4.27
CA ILE A 175 9.15 6.85 -2.91
C ILE A 175 8.23 7.69 -2.02
N ILE A 176 8.32 9.02 -2.12
CA ILE A 176 7.43 9.94 -1.39
C ILE A 176 5.97 9.76 -1.83
N SER A 177 5.73 9.64 -3.14
CA SER A 177 4.39 9.39 -3.68
C SER A 177 3.80 8.07 -3.16
N LEU A 178 4.58 6.99 -3.17
CA LEU A 178 4.17 5.70 -2.59
C LEU A 178 3.85 5.82 -1.09
N THR A 179 4.68 6.54 -0.35
CA THR A 179 4.49 6.74 1.09
C THR A 179 3.17 7.48 1.37
N ARG A 180 2.84 8.49 0.57
CA ARG A 180 1.56 9.23 0.67
C ARG A 180 0.37 8.34 0.29
N SER A 181 0.48 7.58 -0.79
CA SER A 181 -0.55 6.62 -1.20
C SER A 181 -0.84 5.60 -0.09
N ARG A 182 0.21 5.06 0.55
CA ARG A 182 0.08 4.14 1.69
C ARG A 182 -0.56 4.77 2.91
N TYR A 183 -0.33 6.06 3.19
CA TYR A 183 -0.97 6.72 4.33
C TYR A 183 -2.49 6.77 4.16
N LEU A 184 -2.97 7.13 2.97
CA LEU A 184 -4.39 7.14 2.64
C LEU A 184 -5.00 5.73 2.69
N TRP A 185 -4.23 4.73 2.25
CA TRP A 185 -4.67 3.34 2.24
C TRP A 185 -4.69 2.70 3.64
N ASN A 186 -3.71 3.03 4.48
CA ASN A 186 -3.63 2.62 5.89
C ASN A 186 -4.93 2.98 6.63
N LYS A 187 -5.45 4.20 6.45
CA LYS A 187 -6.69 4.64 7.09
C LYS A 187 -7.91 3.77 6.73
N LYS A 188 -7.96 3.23 5.52
CA LYS A 188 -9.08 2.40 5.03
C LYS A 188 -8.96 0.92 5.42
N VAL A 189 -7.73 0.43 5.58
CA VAL A 189 -7.44 -0.96 5.93
C VAL A 189 -7.46 -1.19 7.45
N ASN A 190 -7.06 -0.19 8.24
CA ASN A 190 -6.97 -0.29 9.69
C ASN A 190 -8.34 -0.43 10.39
N SER A 191 -9.44 -0.26 9.67
CA SER A 191 -10.79 -0.59 10.16
C SER A 191 -11.12 -2.09 10.06
N LEU A 192 -10.33 -2.86 9.30
CA LEU A 192 -10.57 -4.29 9.03
C LEU A 192 -9.54 -5.19 9.72
N ILE A 193 -8.30 -4.71 9.91
CA ILE A 193 -7.19 -5.51 10.44
C ILE A 193 -6.53 -4.74 11.61
N PRO A 194 -6.12 -5.43 12.70
CA PRO A 194 -5.36 -4.81 13.78
C PRO A 194 -4.05 -4.16 13.30
N MET A 195 -3.70 -3.01 13.89
CA MET A 195 -2.52 -2.22 13.51
C MET A 195 -1.19 -2.99 13.62
N SER A 196 -1.11 -3.98 14.53
CA SER A 196 0.07 -4.85 14.70
C SER A 196 0.31 -5.72 13.46
N GLU A 197 -0.71 -6.42 12.99
CA GLU A 197 -0.64 -7.25 11.77
C GLU A 197 -0.39 -6.39 10.53
N PHE A 198 -1.05 -5.23 10.43
CA PHE A 198 -0.82 -4.30 9.33
C PHE A 198 0.65 -3.84 9.26
N LYS A 199 1.29 -3.61 10.41
CA LYS A 199 2.70 -3.18 10.47
C LYS A 199 3.65 -4.27 10.00
N ASP A 200 3.43 -5.52 10.39
CA ASP A 200 4.26 -6.65 9.98
C ASP A 200 4.05 -7.01 8.50
N LEU A 201 2.79 -7.02 8.04
CA LEU A 201 2.44 -7.32 6.65
C LEU A 201 2.89 -6.24 5.67
N SER A 202 2.87 -4.97 6.09
CA SER A 202 3.04 -3.85 5.17
C SER A 202 4.30 -3.02 5.44
N THR A 203 4.52 -2.59 6.69
CA THR A 203 5.50 -1.55 6.99
C THR A 203 6.92 -2.09 6.99
N ARG A 204 7.14 -3.30 7.53
CA ARG A 204 8.45 -3.96 7.52
C ARG A 204 9.00 -4.23 6.11
N PRO A 205 8.31 -4.96 5.21
CA PRO A 205 8.85 -5.27 3.88
C PRO A 205 9.11 -4.01 3.05
N PHE A 206 8.26 -2.98 3.16
CA PHE A 206 8.49 -1.70 2.51
C PHE A 206 9.74 -0.99 3.04
N LYS A 207 9.93 -0.96 4.37
CA LYS A 207 11.13 -0.38 4.99
C LYS A 207 12.39 -1.15 4.60
N ASP A 208 12.30 -2.46 4.39
CA ASP A 208 13.41 -3.27 3.92
C ASP A 208 13.76 -2.97 2.46
N ALA A 209 12.76 -2.85 1.58
CA ALA A 209 12.95 -2.44 0.19
C ALA A 209 13.57 -1.03 0.09
N VAL A 210 13.09 -0.06 0.89
CA VAL A 210 13.67 1.30 0.94
C VAL A 210 15.10 1.28 1.49
N ARG A 211 15.40 0.44 2.48
CA ARG A 211 16.76 0.27 3.00
C ARG A 211 17.70 -0.32 1.94
N ALA A 212 17.26 -1.33 1.20
CA ALA A 212 18.03 -1.91 0.09
C ALA A 212 18.31 -0.85 -0.97
N TYR A 213 17.29 -0.07 -1.37
CA TYR A 213 17.47 1.06 -2.30
C TYR A 213 18.49 2.08 -1.78
N ASN A 214 18.38 2.51 -0.52
CA ASN A 214 19.31 3.48 0.07
C ASN A 214 20.74 2.96 0.12
N ARG A 215 20.94 1.67 0.38
CA ARG A 215 22.27 1.04 0.35
C ARG A 215 22.84 1.04 -1.06
N SER A 216 22.07 0.60 -2.05
CA SER A 216 22.48 0.62 -3.47
C SER A 216 22.78 2.03 -3.97
N LYS A 217 21.95 3.01 -3.58
CA LYS A 217 22.17 4.43 -3.88
C LYS A 217 23.49 4.92 -3.28
N SER A 218 23.81 4.55 -2.03
CA SER A 218 25.07 4.94 -1.40
C SER A 218 26.27 4.47 -2.21
N HIS A 219 26.29 3.19 -2.60
CA HIS A 219 27.35 2.64 -3.45
C HIS A 219 27.44 3.34 -4.81
N ALA A 220 26.31 3.60 -5.46
CA ALA A 220 26.27 4.32 -6.74
C ALA A 220 26.86 5.73 -6.64
N VAL A 221 26.53 6.48 -5.58
CA VAL A 221 27.08 7.83 -5.34
C VAL A 221 28.60 7.78 -5.12
N THR A 222 29.12 6.81 -4.35
CA THR A 222 30.56 6.65 -4.14
C THR A 222 31.30 6.36 -5.45
N ILE A 223 30.76 5.47 -6.30
CA ILE A 223 31.38 5.16 -7.59
C ILE A 223 31.38 6.40 -8.51
N TYR A 224 30.24 7.10 -8.62
CA TYR A 224 30.14 8.29 -9.46
C TYR A 224 31.04 9.44 -9.02
N THR A 225 31.15 9.68 -7.73
CA THR A 225 32.04 10.72 -7.19
C THR A 225 33.50 10.38 -7.48
N SER A 226 33.89 9.10 -7.38
CA SER A 226 35.24 8.65 -7.72
C SER A 226 35.56 8.82 -9.21
N THR A 227 34.65 8.42 -10.12
CA THR A 227 34.87 8.57 -11.57
C THR A 227 34.92 10.03 -11.99
N MET A 228 34.04 10.86 -11.43
CA MET A 228 34.04 12.30 -11.66
C MET A 228 35.33 12.96 -11.18
N ALA A 229 35.83 12.59 -10.00
CA ALA A 229 37.10 13.08 -9.47
C ALA A 229 38.28 12.70 -10.39
N ILE A 230 38.31 11.46 -10.90
CA ILE A 230 39.35 11.01 -11.84
C ILE A 230 39.30 11.82 -13.14
N MET A 231 38.12 12.02 -13.74
CA MET A 231 37.98 12.82 -14.96
C MET A 231 38.45 14.27 -14.76
N ILE A 232 38.11 14.90 -13.63
CA ILE A 232 38.52 16.27 -13.32
C ILE A 232 40.04 16.34 -13.12
N LEU A 233 40.64 15.40 -12.39
CA LEU A 233 42.08 15.34 -12.18
C LEU A 233 42.83 15.15 -13.52
N MET A 234 42.34 14.29 -14.40
CA MET A 234 42.91 14.10 -15.74
C MET A 234 42.78 15.36 -16.61
N ALA A 235 41.64 16.07 -16.55
CA ALA A 235 41.46 17.33 -17.25
C ALA A 235 42.45 18.41 -16.77
N ILE A 236 42.66 18.53 -15.45
CA ILE A 236 43.63 19.46 -14.85
C ILE A 236 45.08 19.08 -15.25
N SER A 237 45.39 17.79 -15.29
CA SER A 237 46.71 17.31 -15.72
C SER A 237 46.98 17.66 -17.18
N GLN A 238 46.00 17.42 -18.06
CA GLN A 238 46.10 17.78 -19.48
C GLN A 238 46.21 19.30 -19.69
N SER A 239 45.46 20.12 -18.94
CA SER A 239 45.52 21.57 -19.08
C SER A 239 46.86 22.17 -18.63
N LYS A 240 47.47 21.65 -17.56
CA LYS A 240 48.83 22.04 -17.12
C LYS A 240 49.89 21.69 -18.15
N LEU A 241 49.79 20.51 -18.75
CA LEU A 241 50.73 20.04 -19.78
C LEU A 241 50.67 20.93 -21.03
N VAL A 242 49.46 21.34 -21.43
CA VAL A 242 49.24 22.31 -22.51
C VAL A 242 49.81 23.69 -22.17
N HIS A 243 49.59 24.17 -20.94
CA HIS A 243 50.07 25.49 -20.52
C HIS A 243 51.62 25.55 -20.49
N PHE A 244 52.26 24.50 -19.97
CA PHE A 244 53.72 24.36 -19.95
C PHE A 244 54.32 24.29 -21.36
N ALA A 245 53.72 23.50 -22.26
CA ALA A 245 54.18 23.41 -23.65
C ALA A 245 54.10 24.77 -24.38
N LYS A 246 53.03 25.55 -24.15
CA LYS A 246 52.89 26.91 -24.69
C LYS A 246 53.98 27.86 -24.18
N GLU A 247 54.32 27.79 -22.90
CA GLU A 247 55.31 28.65 -22.26
C GLU A 247 56.74 28.34 -22.73
N VAL A 248 57.07 27.06 -22.91
CA VAL A 248 58.36 26.62 -23.49
C VAL A 248 58.51 27.09 -24.94
N ILE A 249 57.48 26.94 -25.78
CA ILE A 249 57.53 27.40 -27.17
C ILE A 249 57.72 28.92 -27.23
N ASN A 250 57.02 29.69 -26.38
CA ASN A 250 57.12 31.14 -26.37
C ASN A 250 58.47 31.66 -25.87
N ASN A 251 59.17 30.90 -25.01
CA ASN A 251 60.52 31.24 -24.55
C ASN A 251 61.62 30.83 -25.55
N ILE A 252 61.38 29.83 -26.41
CA ILE A 252 62.32 29.40 -27.46
C ILE A 252 62.28 30.34 -28.67
N PHE A 253 61.12 30.95 -28.95
CA PHE A 253 60.92 31.87 -30.09
C PHE A 253 61.12 33.36 -29.74
N LYS A 254 61.72 33.66 -28.60
CA LYS A 254 62.03 35.02 -28.13
C LYS A 254 63.55 35.20 -28.01
#